data_AF-A0A6I1KPB5-F1
#
_entry.id   AF-A0A6I1KPB5-F1
#
_cell.length_a   1.000
_cell.length_b   1.000
_cell.length_c   1.000
_cell.angle_alpha   90.00
_cell.angle_beta   90.00
_cell.angle_gamma   90.00
#
_symmetry.space_group_name_H-M   'P 1'
#
loop_
_entity.id
_entity.type
_entity.pdbx_description
1 polymer ?
#
loop_
_entity_poly.entity_id
_entity_poly.type
_entity_poly.pdbx_seq_one_letter_code
_entity_poly.pdbx_strand_id
1 'polypeptide(L)'
;MRKLMLCLAVAVTVTGTTAHAADVGFNVGVSIGNVPRIYAPAPPYAPPPVVIEQRPEFVQPAELGFYAAVGVPYDLFYVSGRYYLSRGNVWYSAPYYNGPWVTARYQTLPWGLRRYPFERIRYYRDMEYRRSCDHDGPQWGRYITPDQEWRERRRHDQRQWKEARRWEKEYRKHDRERWHDDDDDDD
;
A
#
# COMPACT_ATOMS: atom_id res chain seq x y z
N MET A 1 51.33 -8.88 -29.48
CA MET A 1 51.62 -8.91 -28.03
C MET A 1 50.35 -8.55 -27.29
N ARG A 2 49.67 -9.55 -26.72
CA ARG A 2 49.63 -9.89 -25.28
C ARG A 2 48.67 -9.00 -24.48
N LYS A 3 47.57 -9.66 -24.10
CA LYS A 3 46.48 -9.30 -23.19
C LYS A 3 47.01 -8.77 -21.85
N LEU A 4 46.29 -7.82 -21.25
CA LEU A 4 46.08 -7.79 -19.80
C LEU A 4 44.82 -6.99 -19.47
N MET A 5 43.74 -7.74 -19.24
CA MET A 5 42.62 -7.33 -18.41
C MET A 5 43.11 -7.17 -16.98
N LEU A 6 42.65 -6.14 -16.28
CA LEU A 6 42.85 -5.98 -14.85
C LEU A 6 41.48 -5.87 -14.17
N CYS A 7 41.11 -6.98 -13.54
CA CYS A 7 39.92 -7.13 -12.71
C CYS A 7 40.12 -6.37 -11.39
N LEU A 8 39.19 -5.50 -11.02
CA LEU A 8 39.03 -5.07 -9.65
C LEU A 8 37.75 -5.70 -9.08
N ALA A 9 37.94 -6.75 -8.30
CA ALA A 9 36.88 -7.42 -7.56
C ALA A 9 36.54 -6.58 -6.32
N VAL A 10 35.30 -6.09 -6.24
CA VAL A 10 34.72 -5.62 -4.99
C VAL A 10 33.78 -6.71 -4.49
N ALA A 11 34.25 -7.43 -3.48
CA ALA A 11 33.47 -8.40 -2.74
C ALA A 11 32.42 -7.65 -1.89
N VAL A 12 31.16 -7.70 -2.30
CA VAL A 12 30.02 -7.42 -1.41
C VAL A 12 29.48 -8.77 -0.96
N THR A 13 29.63 -9.03 0.33
CA THR A 13 29.18 -10.24 1.02
C THR A 13 27.68 -10.44 0.82
N VAL A 14 27.34 -11.56 0.17
CA VAL A 14 25.98 -12.10 0.16
C VAL A 14 25.64 -12.56 1.57
N THR A 15 24.85 -11.77 2.31
CA THR A 15 24.11 -12.32 3.45
C THR A 15 23.01 -13.20 2.88
N GLY A 16 23.28 -14.51 2.84
CA GLY A 16 22.30 -15.50 2.47
C GLY A 16 21.12 -15.43 3.42
N THR A 17 19.94 -15.11 2.90
CA THR A 17 18.70 -15.47 3.57
C THR A 17 18.59 -16.98 3.48
N THR A 18 18.70 -17.63 4.63
CA THR A 18 18.45 -19.06 4.80
C THR A 18 17.12 -19.42 4.16
N ALA A 19 17.14 -20.29 3.15
CA ALA A 19 15.96 -20.99 2.71
C ALA A 19 15.44 -21.79 3.92
N HIS A 20 14.27 -21.44 4.44
CA HIS A 20 13.59 -22.32 5.38
C HIS A 20 13.21 -23.58 4.61
N ALA A 21 13.90 -24.67 4.92
CA ALA A 21 13.50 -25.99 4.49
C ALA A 21 12.05 -26.20 4.96
N ALA A 22 11.13 -26.44 4.02
CA ALA A 22 9.82 -26.97 4.34
C ALA A 22 10.05 -28.42 4.79
N ASP A 23 10.18 -28.61 6.09
CA ASP A 23 10.29 -29.92 6.72
C ASP A 23 8.96 -30.65 6.52
N VAL A 24 8.90 -31.53 5.53
CA VAL A 24 7.76 -32.44 5.33
C VAL A 24 7.96 -33.66 6.20
N GLY A 25 7.71 -33.51 7.50
CA GLY A 25 7.72 -34.62 8.45
C GLY A 25 6.57 -35.58 8.16
N PHE A 26 6.85 -36.71 7.51
CA PHE A 26 5.92 -37.84 7.49
C PHE A 26 6.12 -38.66 8.77
N ASN A 27 5.06 -38.80 9.56
CA ASN A 27 5.07 -39.63 10.76
C ASN A 27 4.53 -41.02 10.43
N VAL A 28 5.39 -42.04 10.46
CA VAL A 28 4.96 -43.45 10.49
C VAL A 28 5.03 -43.90 11.95
N GLY A 29 3.90 -43.83 12.64
CA GLY A 29 3.79 -44.21 14.05
C GLY A 29 3.67 -45.72 14.23
N VAL A 30 4.79 -46.41 14.42
CA VAL A 30 4.80 -47.71 15.10
C VAL A 30 4.67 -47.44 16.60
N SER A 31 3.60 -47.95 17.22
CA SER A 31 3.33 -47.75 18.65
C SER A 31 4.03 -48.81 19.49
N ILE A 32 5.18 -48.46 20.07
CA ILE A 32 5.86 -49.26 21.10
C ILE A 32 5.92 -48.43 22.38
N GLY A 33 5.16 -48.82 23.39
CA GLY A 33 5.33 -48.38 24.77
C GLY A 33 4.69 -47.03 25.12
N ASN A 34 4.05 -47.01 26.28
CA ASN A 34 3.32 -45.91 26.90
C ASN A 34 4.23 -44.71 27.27
N VAL A 35 4.57 -43.87 26.29
CA VAL A 35 5.16 -42.55 26.53
C VAL A 35 4.05 -41.53 26.81
N PRO A 36 4.17 -40.69 27.85
CA PRO A 36 3.20 -39.63 28.10
C PRO A 36 3.19 -38.66 26.91
N ARG A 37 2.02 -38.53 26.28
CA ARG A 37 1.79 -37.54 25.21
C ARG A 37 1.88 -36.16 25.84
N ILE A 38 2.99 -35.46 25.62
CA ILE A 38 3.09 -34.04 25.92
C ILE A 38 2.17 -33.32 24.93
N TYR A 39 1.03 -32.83 25.42
CA TYR A 39 0.16 -31.96 24.63
C TYR A 39 0.89 -30.63 24.44
N ALA A 40 1.60 -30.49 23.32
CA ALA A 40 1.98 -29.17 22.84
C ALA A 40 0.69 -28.37 22.62
N PRO A 41 0.57 -27.12 23.13
CA PRO A 41 -0.58 -26.30 22.82
C PRO A 41 -0.67 -26.17 21.29
N ALA A 42 -1.89 -26.36 20.76
CA ALA A 42 -2.12 -26.20 19.32
C ALA A 42 -1.60 -24.81 18.90
N PRO A 43 -0.90 -24.71 17.75
CA PRO A 43 -0.44 -23.42 17.27
C PRO A 43 -1.65 -22.48 17.16
N PRO A 44 -1.51 -21.21 17.57
CA PRO A 44 -2.60 -20.26 17.43
C PRO A 44 -3.05 -20.25 15.96
N TYR A 45 -4.34 -20.48 15.72
CA TYR A 45 -4.91 -20.47 14.39
C TYR A 45 -4.76 -19.06 13.79
N ALA A 46 -3.72 -18.87 12.99
CA ALA A 46 -3.55 -17.67 12.20
C ALA A 46 -4.36 -17.84 10.90
N PRO A 47 -5.28 -16.94 10.56
CA PRO A 47 -5.98 -17.01 9.29
C PRO A 47 -4.95 -16.98 8.14
N PRO A 48 -5.16 -17.73 7.05
CA PRO A 48 -4.24 -17.75 5.92
C PRO A 48 -3.96 -16.33 5.43
N PRO A 49 -2.70 -15.98 5.10
CA PRO A 49 -2.37 -14.66 4.60
C PRO A 49 -3.21 -14.37 3.35
N VAL A 50 -3.78 -13.18 3.29
CA VAL A 50 -4.57 -12.77 2.12
C VAL A 50 -3.60 -12.37 1.02
N VAL A 51 -3.49 -13.23 0.00
CA VAL A 51 -2.65 -12.98 -1.18
C VAL A 51 -3.56 -12.48 -2.30
N ILE A 52 -3.25 -11.29 -2.80
CA ILE A 52 -3.89 -10.69 -3.96
C ILE A 52 -2.80 -10.57 -5.03
N GLU A 53 -2.74 -11.56 -5.92
CA GLU A 53 -1.66 -11.69 -6.90
C GLU A 53 -1.77 -10.65 -8.01
N GLN A 54 -2.99 -10.48 -8.54
CA GLN A 54 -3.27 -9.53 -9.60
C GLN A 54 -3.73 -8.22 -9.01
N ARG A 55 -3.30 -7.12 -9.62
CA ARG A 55 -3.68 -5.76 -9.23
C ARG A 55 -5.21 -5.61 -9.37
N PRO A 56 -5.93 -5.30 -8.27
CA PRO A 56 -7.38 -5.13 -8.32
C PRO A 56 -7.79 -3.88 -9.07
N GLU A 57 -8.96 -3.96 -9.71
CA GLU A 57 -9.65 -2.82 -10.29
C GLU A 57 -10.51 -2.13 -9.23
N PHE A 58 -10.67 -0.81 -9.35
CA PHE A 58 -11.47 -0.02 -8.42
C PHE A 58 -12.46 0.88 -9.13
N VAL A 59 -13.61 1.05 -8.47
CA VAL A 59 -14.62 2.08 -8.76
C VAL A 59 -14.70 3.06 -7.59
N GLN A 60 -15.09 4.30 -7.86
CA GLN A 60 -15.26 5.33 -6.84
C GLN A 60 -16.71 5.82 -6.81
N PRO A 61 -17.60 5.17 -6.04
CA PRO A 61 -18.97 5.65 -5.88
C PRO A 61 -18.96 7.01 -5.17
N ALA A 62 -19.61 8.01 -5.77
CA ALA A 62 -19.64 9.38 -5.25
C ALA A 62 -20.25 9.46 -3.84
N GLU A 63 -21.21 8.58 -3.53
CA GLU A 63 -21.91 8.50 -2.25
C GLU A 63 -21.02 8.00 -1.11
N LEU A 64 -20.00 7.20 -1.44
CA LEU A 64 -19.08 6.62 -0.48
C LEU A 64 -17.87 7.52 -0.24
N GLY A 65 -17.39 8.21 -1.28
CA GLY A 65 -16.22 9.07 -1.19
C GLY A 65 -14.90 8.31 -1.05
N PHE A 66 -14.90 7.00 -1.33
CA PHE A 66 -13.72 6.15 -1.35
C PHE A 66 -13.81 5.09 -2.44
N TYR A 67 -12.68 4.45 -2.73
CA TYR A 67 -12.57 3.46 -3.79
C TYR A 67 -12.91 2.07 -3.25
N ALA A 68 -13.72 1.32 -4.00
CA ALA A 68 -14.08 -0.06 -3.70
C ALA A 68 -13.63 -0.98 -4.84
N ALA A 69 -13.00 -2.10 -4.47
CA ALA A 69 -12.45 -3.03 -5.45
C ALA A 69 -13.53 -3.90 -6.07
N VAL A 70 -13.41 -4.12 -7.37
CA VAL A 70 -14.25 -5.03 -8.18
C VAL A 70 -13.40 -6.19 -8.69
N GLY A 71 -14.04 -7.32 -9.02
CA GLY A 71 -13.35 -8.50 -9.57
C GLY A 71 -12.47 -9.29 -8.58
N VAL A 72 -12.46 -8.92 -7.30
CA VAL A 72 -11.75 -9.66 -6.23
C VAL A 72 -12.73 -10.35 -5.29
N PRO A 73 -12.37 -11.52 -4.69
CA PRO A 73 -13.25 -12.27 -3.81
C PRO A 73 -13.39 -11.64 -2.40
N TYR A 74 -12.83 -10.45 -2.21
CA TYR A 74 -12.71 -9.80 -0.92
C TYR A 74 -13.33 -8.40 -0.93
N ASP A 75 -13.87 -7.97 0.21
CA ASP A 75 -14.25 -6.58 0.42
C ASP A 75 -12.99 -5.73 0.65
N LEU A 76 -12.40 -5.30 -0.46
CA LEU A 76 -11.19 -4.50 -0.50
C LEU A 76 -11.53 -3.05 -0.85
N PHE A 77 -11.00 -2.12 -0.07
CA PHE A 77 -11.23 -0.68 -0.20
C PHE A 77 -9.92 0.06 -0.19
N TYR A 78 -9.90 1.22 -0.83
CA TYR A 78 -8.78 2.14 -0.76
C TYR A 78 -9.25 3.51 -0.29
N VAL A 79 -8.67 3.94 0.84
CA VAL A 79 -9.07 5.16 1.55
C VAL A 79 -7.82 5.88 2.04
N SER A 80 -7.66 7.15 1.68
CA SER A 80 -6.59 8.03 2.17
C SER A 80 -5.17 7.42 2.09
N GLY A 81 -4.83 6.77 0.98
CA GLY A 81 -3.48 6.23 0.78
C GLY A 81 -3.24 4.83 1.37
N ARG A 82 -4.27 4.16 1.90
CA ARG A 82 -4.17 2.81 2.49
C ARG A 82 -5.25 1.89 1.96
N TYR A 83 -4.90 0.62 1.86
CA TYR A 83 -5.82 -0.46 1.55
C TYR A 83 -6.42 -0.99 2.84
N TYR A 84 -7.73 -1.24 2.82
CA TYR A 84 -8.49 -1.83 3.91
C TYR A 84 -9.23 -3.05 3.39
N LEU A 85 -9.15 -4.13 4.14
CA LEU A 85 -9.72 -5.41 3.77
C LEU A 85 -10.56 -5.94 4.93
N SER A 86 -11.80 -6.35 4.65
CA SER A 86 -12.63 -7.07 5.62
C SER A 86 -12.66 -8.55 5.29
N ARG A 87 -12.33 -9.40 6.27
CA ARG A 87 -12.43 -10.86 6.15
C ARG A 87 -12.79 -11.47 7.50
N GLY A 88 -13.88 -12.24 7.55
CA GLY A 88 -14.27 -12.96 8.76
C GLY A 88 -14.48 -12.04 9.97
N ASN A 89 -15.11 -10.88 9.77
CA ASN A 89 -15.32 -9.85 10.79
C ASN A 89 -14.03 -9.21 11.37
N VAL A 90 -12.87 -9.50 10.76
CA VAL A 90 -11.60 -8.86 11.09
C VAL A 90 -11.23 -7.90 9.98
N TRP A 91 -10.78 -6.71 10.38
CA TRP A 91 -10.26 -5.71 9.47
C TRP A 91 -8.74 -5.82 9.37
N TYR A 92 -8.24 -5.62 8.17
CA TYR A 92 -6.82 -5.54 7.87
C TYR A 92 -6.54 -4.23 7.14
N SER A 93 -5.35 -3.69 7.32
CA SER A 93 -4.85 -2.57 6.54
C SER A 93 -3.48 -2.87 5.97
N ALA A 94 -3.19 -2.33 4.79
CA ALA A 94 -1.91 -2.45 4.15
C ALA A 94 -1.56 -1.16 3.38
N PRO A 95 -0.25 -0.87 3.20
CA PRO A 95 0.19 0.19 2.30
C PRO A 95 0.01 -0.17 0.82
N TYR A 96 -0.09 -1.46 0.47
CA TYR A 96 -0.27 -1.94 -0.90
C TYR A 96 -1.40 -2.97 -0.99
N TYR A 97 -1.96 -3.17 -2.19
CA TYR A 97 -3.08 -4.08 -2.43
C TYR A 97 -2.72 -5.55 -2.14
N ASN A 98 -1.45 -5.91 -2.22
CA ASN A 98 -0.94 -7.27 -1.97
C ASN A 98 -0.35 -7.42 -0.55
N GLY A 99 -0.62 -6.47 0.34
CA GLY A 99 -0.07 -6.46 1.70
C GLY A 99 1.21 -5.62 1.83
N PRO A 100 2.01 -5.81 2.89
CA PRO A 100 1.74 -6.71 4.03
C PRO A 100 0.50 -6.27 4.80
N TRP A 101 -0.36 -7.23 5.14
CA TRP A 101 -1.60 -6.99 5.88
C TRP A 101 -1.35 -6.97 7.39
N VAL A 102 -1.86 -5.93 8.06
CA VAL A 102 -1.83 -5.81 9.52
C VAL A 102 -3.25 -5.65 10.03
N THR A 103 -3.60 -6.31 11.13
CA THR A 103 -4.92 -6.16 11.75
C THR A 103 -5.20 -4.70 12.09
N ALA A 104 -6.32 -4.18 11.61
CA ALA A 104 -6.84 -2.86 11.92
C ALA A 104 -7.97 -3.00 12.94
N ARG A 105 -7.96 -2.13 13.96
CA ARG A 105 -9.07 -2.07 14.92
C ARG A 105 -10.23 -1.30 14.30
N TYR A 106 -11.45 -1.74 14.56
CA TYR A 106 -12.65 -1.08 14.00
C TYR A 106 -12.67 0.43 14.28
N GLN A 107 -12.27 0.86 15.48
CA GLN A 107 -12.25 2.27 15.89
C GLN A 107 -11.23 3.12 15.10
N THR A 108 -10.18 2.50 14.57
CA THR A 108 -9.13 3.17 13.79
C THR A 108 -9.47 3.28 12.31
N LEU A 109 -10.58 2.68 11.88
CA LEU A 109 -10.99 2.74 10.48
C LEU A 109 -11.42 4.16 10.09
N PRO A 110 -11.14 4.56 8.84
CA PRO A 110 -11.68 5.78 8.26
C PRO A 110 -13.19 5.87 8.47
N TRP A 111 -13.67 7.08 8.76
CA TRP A 111 -15.08 7.31 9.07
C TRP A 111 -16.03 6.81 7.96
N GLY A 112 -15.65 6.97 6.69
CA GLY A 112 -16.44 6.47 5.55
C GLY A 112 -16.71 4.97 5.61
N LEU A 113 -15.73 4.15 6.05
CA LEU A 113 -15.89 2.70 6.17
C LEU A 113 -16.74 2.29 7.38
N ARG A 114 -16.76 3.12 8.43
CA ARG A 114 -17.58 2.87 9.63
C ARG A 114 -19.03 3.32 9.47
N ARG A 115 -19.27 4.29 8.60
CA ARG A 115 -20.58 4.93 8.43
C ARG A 115 -21.59 4.00 7.73
N TYR A 116 -21.12 3.19 6.78
CA TYR A 116 -22.00 2.41 5.91
C TYR A 116 -21.89 0.91 6.21
N PRO A 117 -23.03 0.19 6.26
CA PRO A 117 -23.01 -1.27 6.31
C PRO A 117 -22.44 -1.85 5.01
N PHE A 118 -21.84 -3.04 5.06
CA PHE A 118 -21.18 -3.68 3.92
C PHE A 118 -22.12 -3.85 2.73
N GLU A 119 -23.37 -4.21 2.98
CA GLU A 119 -24.40 -4.40 1.96
C GLU A 119 -24.61 -3.11 1.16
N ARG A 120 -24.60 -1.95 1.85
CA ARG A 120 -24.76 -0.65 1.20
C ARG A 120 -23.51 -0.24 0.43
N ILE A 121 -22.32 -0.55 0.94
CA ILE A 121 -21.06 -0.33 0.23
C ILE A 121 -21.03 -1.16 -1.07
N ARG A 122 -21.36 -2.45 -0.99
CA ARG A 122 -21.44 -3.35 -2.14
C ARG A 122 -22.49 -2.89 -3.15
N TYR A 123 -23.66 -2.46 -2.68
CA TYR A 123 -24.71 -1.92 -3.54
C TYR A 123 -24.23 -0.73 -4.38
N TYR A 124 -23.61 0.27 -3.76
CA TYR A 124 -23.09 1.44 -4.48
C TYR A 124 -21.91 1.08 -5.39
N ARG A 125 -21.02 0.20 -4.95
CA ARG A 125 -19.93 -0.32 -5.79
C ARG A 125 -20.48 -0.99 -7.05
N ASP A 126 -21.44 -1.90 -6.89
CA ASP A 126 -21.97 -2.69 -8.01
C ASP A 126 -22.83 -1.84 -8.95
N MET A 127 -23.53 -0.83 -8.41
CA MET A 127 -24.23 0.17 -9.21
C MET A 127 -23.25 0.98 -10.05
N GLU A 128 -22.19 1.52 -9.44
CA GLU A 128 -21.20 2.33 -10.15
C GLU A 128 -20.42 1.50 -11.17
N TYR A 129 -20.10 0.25 -10.83
CA TYR A 129 -19.52 -0.70 -11.76
C TYR A 129 -20.44 -0.97 -12.97
N ARG A 130 -21.73 -1.24 -12.74
CA ARG A 130 -22.69 -1.42 -13.85
C ARG A 130 -22.80 -0.18 -14.72
N ARG A 131 -22.93 0.99 -14.11
CA ARG A 131 -22.95 2.28 -14.81
C ARG A 131 -21.69 2.48 -15.67
N SER A 132 -20.54 2.06 -15.15
CA SER A 132 -19.26 2.08 -15.86
C SER A 132 -19.23 1.11 -17.03
N CYS A 133 -19.84 -0.07 -16.91
CA CYS A 133 -19.93 -1.04 -18.00
C CYS A 133 -20.92 -0.63 -19.10
N ASP A 134 -21.99 0.09 -18.74
CA ASP A 134 -23.04 0.51 -19.68
C ASP A 134 -22.63 1.70 -20.58
N HIS A 135 -21.56 2.42 -20.23
CA HIS A 135 -21.03 3.52 -21.03
C HIS A 135 -19.82 3.05 -21.88
N ASP A 136 -20.02 2.83 -23.18
CA ASP A 136 -18.99 2.62 -24.21
C ASP A 136 -18.13 3.90 -24.48
N GLY A 137 -17.84 4.68 -23.44
CA GLY A 137 -17.10 5.93 -23.54
C GLY A 137 -15.63 5.76 -23.16
N PRO A 138 -14.67 6.28 -23.96
CA PRO A 138 -13.23 6.16 -23.71
C PRO A 138 -12.74 6.83 -22.40
N GLN A 139 -13.61 7.55 -21.69
CA GLN A 139 -13.27 8.28 -20.47
C GLN A 139 -13.53 7.50 -19.18
N TRP A 140 -14.41 6.50 -19.19
CA TRP A 140 -14.96 5.91 -17.95
C TRP A 140 -14.45 4.49 -17.65
N GLY A 141 -13.91 3.79 -18.66
CA GLY A 141 -13.25 2.48 -18.51
C GLY A 141 -11.82 2.53 -17.95
N ARG A 142 -11.38 3.66 -17.37
CA ARG A 142 -10.08 3.75 -16.73
C ARG A 142 -10.20 3.24 -15.30
N TYR A 143 -10.22 1.91 -15.14
CA TYR A 143 -10.09 1.26 -13.84
C TYR A 143 -9.05 2.00 -13.00
N ILE A 144 -9.50 2.64 -11.93
CA ILE A 144 -8.63 3.56 -11.21
C ILE A 144 -7.66 2.70 -10.43
N THR A 145 -6.38 3.02 -10.60
CA THR A 145 -5.30 2.41 -9.84
C THR A 145 -4.92 3.39 -8.74
N PRO A 146 -5.52 3.29 -7.53
CA PRO A 146 -5.53 4.42 -6.61
C PRO A 146 -4.14 4.74 -6.03
N ASP A 147 -3.26 3.74 -5.91
CA ASP A 147 -1.87 3.92 -5.48
C ASP A 147 -1.03 4.72 -6.48
N GLN A 148 -1.29 4.59 -7.79
CA GLN A 148 -0.57 5.36 -8.80
C GLN A 148 -0.96 6.83 -8.72
N GLU A 149 -2.26 7.12 -8.71
CA GLU A 149 -2.80 8.49 -8.64
C GLU A 149 -2.29 9.23 -7.39
N TRP A 150 -2.34 8.59 -6.22
CA TRP A 150 -1.84 9.19 -4.98
C TRP A 150 -0.33 9.44 -5.00
N ARG A 151 0.44 8.53 -5.62
CA ARG A 151 1.89 8.69 -5.74
C ARG A 151 2.24 9.84 -6.67
N GLU A 152 1.49 10.03 -7.75
CA GLU A 152 1.62 11.16 -8.67
C GLU A 152 1.24 12.48 -8.00
N ARG A 153 0.10 12.53 -7.32
CA ARG A 153 -0.33 13.70 -6.55
C ARG A 153 0.71 14.11 -5.50
N ARG A 154 1.22 13.17 -4.70
CA ARG A 154 2.29 13.46 -3.72
C ARG A 154 3.57 13.99 -4.39
N ARG A 155 3.93 13.48 -5.57
CA ARG A 155 5.08 14.00 -6.34
C ARG A 155 4.83 15.41 -6.84
N HIS A 156 3.62 15.71 -7.30
CA HIS A 156 3.22 17.06 -7.72
C HIS A 156 3.27 18.04 -6.54
N ASP A 157 2.64 17.71 -5.41
CA ASP A 157 2.66 18.55 -4.21
C ASP A 157 4.08 18.78 -3.69
N GLN A 158 4.94 17.75 -3.75
CA GLN A 158 6.35 17.90 -3.39
C GLN A 158 7.12 18.83 -4.33
N ARG A 159 6.81 18.85 -5.64
CA ARG A 159 7.40 19.78 -6.60
C ARG A 159 6.95 21.21 -6.29
N GLN A 160 5.65 21.41 -6.11
CA GLN A 160 5.06 22.70 -5.75
C GLN A 160 5.68 23.26 -4.45
N TRP A 161 5.83 22.41 -3.43
CA TRP A 161 6.48 22.82 -2.17
C TRP A 161 7.94 23.23 -2.35
N LYS A 162 8.70 22.52 -3.20
CA LYS A 162 10.10 22.88 -3.50
C LYS A 162 10.20 24.20 -4.25
N GLU A 163 9.30 24.45 -5.19
CA GLU A 163 9.24 25.71 -5.95
C GLU A 163 8.87 26.87 -5.05
N ALA A 164 7.83 26.72 -4.20
CA ALA A 164 7.46 27.74 -3.21
C ALA A 164 8.64 28.07 -2.27
N ARG A 165 9.36 27.05 -1.79
CA ARG A 165 10.55 27.26 -0.94
C ARG A 165 11.72 27.92 -1.68
N ARG A 166 11.82 27.75 -2.99
CA ARG A 166 12.83 28.44 -3.80
C ARG A 166 12.45 29.92 -3.96
N TRP A 167 11.20 30.21 -4.30
CA TRP A 167 10.68 31.57 -4.37
C TRP A 167 10.84 32.33 -3.06
N GLU A 168 10.54 31.70 -1.92
CA GLU A 168 10.74 32.30 -0.59
C GLU A 168 12.21 32.68 -0.33
N LYS A 169 13.15 31.83 -0.74
CA LYS A 169 14.59 32.11 -0.61
C LYS A 169 15.05 33.24 -1.53
N GLU A 170 14.59 33.25 -2.78
CA GLU A 170 14.90 34.30 -3.75
C GLU A 170 14.34 35.65 -3.28
N TYR A 171 13.09 35.66 -2.79
CA TYR A 171 12.47 36.84 -2.20
C TYR A 171 13.28 37.39 -1.00
N ARG A 172 13.66 36.52 -0.06
CA ARG A 172 14.48 36.92 1.09
C ARG A 172 15.88 37.41 0.70
N LYS A 173 16.46 36.89 -0.39
CA LYS A 173 17.74 37.38 -0.91
C LYS A 173 17.60 38.80 -1.47
N HIS A 174 16.58 39.00 -2.31
CA HIS A 174 16.30 40.30 -2.90
C HIS A 174 15.96 41.37 -1.85
N ASP A 175 15.22 40.99 -0.81
CA ASP A 175 14.93 41.90 0.31
C ASP A 175 16.22 42.29 1.04
N ARG A 176 17.10 41.34 1.37
CA ARG A 176 18.40 41.64 1.98
C ARG A 176 19.31 42.52 1.14
N GLU A 177 19.32 42.32 -0.17
CA GLU A 177 20.10 43.14 -1.10
C GLU A 177 19.55 44.58 -1.11
N ARG A 178 18.23 44.74 -1.14
CA ARG A 178 17.58 46.05 -1.05
C ARG A 178 17.92 46.82 0.24
N TRP A 179 17.92 46.16 1.39
CA TRP A 179 18.29 46.80 2.66
C TRP A 179 19.78 47.18 2.74
N HIS A 180 20.65 46.50 1.99
CA HIS A 180 22.08 46.78 1.98
C HIS A 180 22.45 48.02 1.15
N ASP A 181 21.66 48.33 0.11
CA ASP A 181 21.89 49.49 -0.75
C ASP A 181 21.41 50.81 -0.08
N ASP A 182 20.42 50.75 0.82
CA ASP A 182 19.88 51.93 1.50
C ASP A 182 20.79 52.45 2.65
N ASP A 183 21.75 51.64 3.13
CA ASP A 183 22.67 52.00 4.22
C ASP A 183 23.96 52.72 3.71
N ASP A 184 24.21 52.73 2.41
CA ASP A 184 25.43 53.32 1.79
C ASP A 184 25.25 54.78 1.34
N ASP A 185 24.06 55.38 1.51
CA ASP A 185 23.74 56.76 1.08
C ASP A 185 23.81 57.82 2.22
N ASP A 186 24.20 57.43 3.43
CA ASP A 186 24.39 58.34 4.59
C ASP A 186 25.91 58.58 4.87
N ASP A 187 26.61 59.33 4.00
CA ASP A 187 27.92 59.97 4.31
C ASP A 187 28.14 61.28 3.53
#